data_AF-A0A9R1XNT6-F1
#
_entry.id   AF-A0A9R1XNT6-F1
#
_cell.length_a   1.000
_cell.length_b   1.000
_cell.length_c   1.000
_cell.angle_alpha   90.00
_cell.angle_beta   90.00
_cell.angle_gamma   90.00
#
_symmetry.space_group_name_H-M   'P 1'
#
loop_
_entity.id
_entity.type
_entity.pdbx_description
1 polymer ?
#
loop_
_entity_poly.entity_id
_entity_poly.type
_entity_poly.pdbx_seq_one_letter_code
_entity_poly.pdbx_strand_id
1 'polypeptide(L)'
;MFQRSGETISRAFHDVLESICGRSKGFMGIAHCIGCIDDTYIDVCISMADQMRYRGRKGVPTFNVMVVCDFDMCFAFISVGWEGSMHDTRVFLHAIETPSMNFPKPPPPPPNV
;
A
#
# COMPACT_ATOMS: atom_id res chain seq x y z
N MET A 1 -11.37 5.07 17.31
CA MET A 1 -11.76 6.27 16.54
C MET A 1 -10.47 6.98 16.15
N PHE A 2 -10.12 6.94 14.86
CA PHE A 2 -8.86 7.41 14.30
C PHE A 2 -8.88 8.93 14.18
N GLN A 3 -7.94 9.64 14.80
CA GLN A 3 -7.97 11.10 14.71
C GLN A 3 -6.63 11.81 14.51
N ARG A 4 -5.48 11.12 14.43
CA ARG A 4 -4.18 11.81 14.25
C ARG A 4 -3.14 11.18 13.33
N SER A 5 -3.40 10.01 12.72
CA SER A 5 -2.45 9.34 11.81
C SER A 5 -2.83 9.44 10.32
N GLY A 6 -4.13 9.46 10.01
CA GLY A 6 -4.61 9.42 8.62
C GLY A 6 -4.26 10.65 7.78
N GLU A 7 -4.17 11.85 8.37
CA GLU A 7 -4.00 13.08 7.58
C GLU A 7 -2.62 13.21 6.93
N THR A 8 -1.52 12.77 7.57
CA THR A 8 -0.17 12.89 7.01
C THR A 8 0.10 11.82 5.96
N ILE A 9 -0.38 10.60 6.21
CA ILE A 9 -0.25 9.48 5.27
C ILE A 9 -1.14 9.71 4.07
N SER A 10 -2.38 10.17 4.27
CA SER A 10 -3.26 10.58 3.18
C SER A 10 -2.66 11.71 2.36
N ARG A 11 -1.97 12.70 2.96
CA ARG A 11 -1.29 13.77 2.21
C ARG A 11 -0.14 13.25 1.37
N ALA A 12 0.74 12.41 1.92
CA ALA A 12 1.85 11.84 1.15
C ALA A 12 1.35 10.94 0.01
N PHE A 13 0.36 10.08 0.28
CA PHE A 13 -0.32 9.30 -0.76
C PHE A 13 -0.94 10.19 -1.83
N HIS A 14 -1.64 11.25 -1.42
CA HIS A 14 -2.32 12.16 -2.34
C HIS A 14 -1.33 12.94 -3.20
N ASP A 15 -0.25 13.47 -2.62
CA ASP A 15 0.79 14.21 -3.34
C ASP A 15 1.51 13.31 -4.36
N VAL A 16 1.80 12.06 -3.98
CA VAL A 16 2.42 11.06 -4.87
C VAL A 16 1.45 10.65 -5.99
N LEU A 17 0.20 10.35 -5.66
CA LEU A 17 -0.83 9.97 -6.62
C LEU A 17 -1.17 11.10 -7.59
N GLU A 18 -1.33 12.33 -7.11
CA GLU A 18 -1.53 13.51 -7.96
C GLU A 18 -0.31 13.77 -8.85
N SER A 19 0.91 13.61 -8.30
CA SER A 19 2.15 13.74 -9.10
C SER A 19 2.26 12.68 -10.18
N ILE A 20 1.75 11.46 -9.95
CA ILE A 20 1.73 10.36 -10.92
C ILE A 20 0.61 10.58 -11.95
N CYS A 21 -0.61 10.91 -11.52
CA CYS A 21 -1.76 11.16 -12.39
C CYS A 21 -1.55 12.40 -13.28
N GLY A 22 -0.91 13.45 -12.75
CA GLY A 22 -0.50 14.63 -13.51
C GLY A 22 0.54 14.33 -14.60
N ARG A 23 1.38 13.31 -14.39
CA ARG A 23 2.38 12.84 -15.38
C ARG A 23 1.83 11.80 -16.36
N SER A 24 0.74 11.10 -16.01
CA SER A 24 0.07 10.08 -16.86
C SER A 24 -0.36 10.63 -18.22
N LYS A 25 -0.75 11.91 -18.27
CA LYS A 25 -1.19 12.55 -19.51
C LYS A 25 -0.08 12.77 -20.56
N GLY A 26 1.18 12.46 -20.26
CA GLY A 26 2.30 12.67 -21.20
C GLY A 26 3.44 11.65 -21.17
N PHE A 27 3.41 10.66 -20.28
CA PHE A 27 4.49 9.68 -20.15
C PHE A 27 4.02 8.27 -20.52
N MET A 28 4.40 7.81 -21.72
CA MET A 28 4.02 6.50 -22.27
C MET A 28 4.45 5.31 -21.38
N GLY A 29 5.39 5.52 -20.44
CA GLY A 29 5.87 4.50 -19.52
C GLY A 29 4.97 4.17 -18.32
N ILE A 30 3.95 4.99 -18.00
CA ILE A 30 3.05 4.75 -16.84
C ILE A 30 1.65 4.27 -17.22
N ALA A 31 1.33 4.22 -18.52
CA ALA A 31 0.10 3.61 -19.03
C ALA A 31 -0.01 2.10 -18.73
N HIS A 32 1.09 1.48 -18.26
CA HIS A 32 1.19 0.07 -17.91
C HIS A 32 1.52 -0.16 -16.42
N CYS A 33 1.22 0.81 -15.55
CA CYS A 33 1.33 0.61 -14.11
C CYS A 33 -0.02 0.19 -13.52
N ILE A 34 0.02 -0.56 -12.41
CA ILE A 34 -1.18 -0.94 -11.65
C ILE A 34 -1.72 0.19 -10.77
N GLY A 35 -0.94 1.26 -10.60
CA GLY A 35 -1.21 2.33 -9.65
C GLY A 35 0.00 2.67 -8.79
N CYS A 36 -0.25 3.30 -7.64
CA CYS A 36 0.75 3.59 -6.62
C CYS A 36 0.67 2.53 -5.50
N ILE A 37 1.82 2.10 -5.00
CA ILE A 37 1.94 1.22 -3.83
C ILE A 37 2.60 2.01 -2.72
N ASP A 38 2.03 2.00 -1.52
CA ASP A 38 2.67 2.55 -0.33
C ASP A 38 2.20 1.80 0.92
N ASP A 39 3.05 1.78 1.95
CA ASP A 39 2.81 1.11 3.22
C ASP A 39 2.35 2.12 4.29
N THR A 40 1.37 1.71 5.09
CA THR A 40 0.86 2.51 6.20
C THR A 40 0.79 1.67 7.47
N TYR A 41 1.24 2.26 8.58
CA TYR A 41 1.17 1.64 9.90
C TYR A 41 -0.10 2.07 10.61
N ILE A 42 -0.92 1.09 11.00
CA ILE A 42 -2.17 1.32 11.73
C ILE A 42 -2.02 0.81 13.16
N ASP A 43 -2.23 1.68 14.14
CA ASP A 43 -2.24 1.32 15.57
C ASP A 43 -3.32 0.26 15.85
N VAL A 44 -2.95 -0.80 16.56
CA VAL A 44 -3.84 -1.92 16.87
C VAL A 44 -3.88 -2.25 18.35
N CYS A 45 -5.07 -2.60 18.83
CA CYS A 45 -5.28 -3.09 20.19
C CYS A 45 -5.29 -4.62 20.16
N ILE A 46 -4.16 -5.23 20.52
CA ILE A 46 -4.00 -6.69 20.55
C ILE A 46 -3.58 -7.18 21.94
N SER A 47 -3.74 -8.48 22.18
CA SER A 47 -3.40 -9.13 23.44
C SER A 47 -1.93 -8.90 23.81
N MET A 48 -1.61 -8.76 25.10
CA MET A 48 -0.22 -8.54 25.54
C MET A 48 0.75 -9.63 25.05
N ALA A 49 0.28 -10.86 24.88
CA ALA A 49 1.09 -11.97 24.35
C ALA A 49 1.51 -11.73 22.89
N ASP A 50 0.67 -11.06 22.10
CA ASP A 50 0.90 -10.79 20.69
C ASP A 50 1.55 -9.43 20.45
N GLN A 51 1.47 -8.51 21.41
CA GLN A 51 2.01 -7.14 21.30
C GLN A 51 3.46 -7.09 20.84
N MET A 52 4.32 -8.00 21.31
CA MET A 52 5.74 -8.01 20.93
C MET A 52 5.95 -8.17 19.42
N ARG A 53 5.11 -8.95 18.73
CA ARG A 53 5.24 -9.20 17.28
C ARG A 53 4.87 -7.99 16.45
N TYR A 54 3.93 -7.20 16.93
CA TYR A 54 3.41 -6.04 16.20
C TYR A 54 4.00 -4.72 16.69
N ARG A 55 4.90 -4.76 17.67
CA ARG A 55 5.51 -3.56 18.25
C ARG A 55 6.48 -2.93 17.25
N GLY A 56 6.05 -1.85 16.61
CA GLY A 56 6.92 -1.07 15.74
C GLY A 56 7.95 -0.24 16.52
N ARG A 57 8.75 0.55 15.79
CA ARG A 57 9.82 1.41 16.33
C ARG A 57 9.36 2.39 17.42
N LYS A 58 8.08 2.78 17.43
CA LYS A 58 7.49 3.72 18.40
C LYS A 58 6.97 3.05 19.67
N GLY A 59 7.14 1.72 19.80
CA GLY A 59 6.74 1.00 21.00
C GLY A 59 5.24 0.75 21.13
N VAL A 60 4.43 1.18 20.17
CA VAL A 60 2.99 0.89 20.05
C VAL A 60 2.80 -0.28 19.08
N PRO A 61 1.91 -1.24 19.38
CA PRO A 61 1.55 -2.29 18.42
C PRO A 61 0.86 -1.69 17.18
N THR A 62 1.36 -2.03 16.00
CA THR A 62 0.86 -1.57 14.70
C THR A 62 0.78 -2.74 13.72
N PHE A 63 -0.25 -2.77 12.87
CA PHE A 63 -0.19 -3.55 11.64
C PHE A 63 0.47 -2.73 10.54
N ASN A 64 1.39 -3.34 9.80
CA ASN A 64 1.77 -2.83 8.49
C ASN A 64 0.63 -3.20 7.51
N VAL A 65 0.14 -2.19 6.79
CA VAL A 65 -0.88 -2.30 5.77
C VAL A 65 -0.30 -1.79 4.46
N MET A 66 -0.17 -2.66 3.47
CA MET A 66 0.22 -2.27 2.12
C MET A 66 -1.03 -1.99 1.30
N VAL A 67 -1.06 -0.85 0.60
CA VAL A 67 -2.18 -0.42 -0.21
C VAL A 67 -1.73 -0.17 -1.64
N VAL A 68 -2.54 -0.58 -2.61
CA VAL A 68 -2.41 -0.16 -4.00
C VAL A 68 -3.61 0.71 -4.36
N CYS A 69 -3.35 1.92 -4.87
CA CYS A 69 -4.37 2.80 -5.40
C CYS A 69 -4.23 2.92 -6.92
N ASP A 70 -5.33 2.79 -7.66
CA ASP A 70 -5.34 3.04 -9.09
C ASP A 70 -5.26 4.55 -9.41
N PHE A 71 -5.29 4.88 -10.70
CA PHE A 71 -5.20 6.26 -11.18
C PHE A 71 -6.44 7.10 -10.89
N ASP A 72 -7.56 6.46 -10.55
CA ASP A 72 -8.79 7.12 -10.08
C ASP A 72 -8.78 7.31 -8.55
N MET A 73 -7.61 7.07 -7.91
CA MET A 73 -7.39 7.14 -6.46
C MET A 73 -8.28 6.17 -5.67
N CYS A 74 -8.74 5.10 -6.31
CA CYS A 74 -9.51 4.04 -5.66
C CYS A 74 -8.59 2.93 -5.19
N PHE A 75 -8.89 2.33 -4.04
CA PHE A 75 -8.12 1.20 -3.52
C PHE A 75 -8.34 -0.03 -4.42
N ALA A 76 -7.30 -0.39 -5.17
CA ALA A 76 -7.28 -1.57 -6.03
C ALA A 76 -6.87 -2.83 -5.24
N PHE A 77 -6.08 -2.68 -4.18
CA PHE A 77 -5.63 -3.78 -3.33
C PHE A 77 -5.24 -3.30 -1.94
N ILE A 78 -5.52 -4.13 -0.92
CA ILE A 78 -5.12 -3.88 0.46
C ILE A 78 -4.64 -5.20 1.08
N SER A 79 -3.42 -5.21 1.65
CA SER A 79 -2.87 -6.31 2.42
C SER A 79 -2.65 -5.84 3.86
N VAL A 80 -3.34 -6.49 4.82
CA VAL A 80 -3.36 -6.09 6.24
C VAL A 80 -2.80 -7.18 7.14
N GLY A 81 -2.41 -6.81 8.35
CA GLY A 81 -2.10 -7.75 9.43
C GLY A 81 -0.63 -8.17 9.51
N TRP A 82 0.25 -7.45 8.83
CA TRP A 82 1.69 -7.68 8.93
C TRP A 82 2.27 -7.13 10.22
N GLU A 83 3.29 -7.81 10.73
CA GLU A 83 4.07 -7.34 11.88
C GLU A 83 4.57 -5.91 11.64
N GLY A 84 4.48 -5.05 12.65
CA GLY A 84 4.87 -3.64 12.53
C GLY A 84 6.35 -3.39 12.26
N SER A 85 7.19 -4.42 12.30
CA SER A 85 8.60 -4.40 11.91
C SER A 85 8.89 -5.13 10.59
N MET A 86 7.86 -5.65 9.92
CA MET A 86 8.04 -6.36 8.66
C MET A 86 8.53 -5.39 7.59
N HIS A 87 9.56 -5.78 6.84
CA HIS A 87 10.04 -4.99 5.70
C HIS A 87 9.00 -4.93 4.58
N ASP A 88 8.82 -3.76 3.98
CA ASP A 88 7.83 -3.51 2.92
C ASP A 88 8.03 -4.44 1.72
N THR A 89 9.28 -4.75 1.37
CA THR A 89 9.61 -5.73 0.33
C THR A 89 9.03 -7.11 0.62
N ARG A 90 8.99 -7.55 1.88
CA ARG A 90 8.45 -8.87 2.25
C ARG A 90 6.93 -8.90 2.10
N VAL A 91 6.26 -7.82 2.49
CA VAL A 91 4.80 -7.67 2.34
C VAL A 91 4.43 -7.66 0.86
N PHE A 92 5.19 -6.93 0.04
CA PHE A 92 5.01 -6.87 -1.41
C PHE A 92 5.26 -8.21 -2.09
N LEU A 93 6.40 -8.86 -1.80
CA LEU A 93 6.73 -10.17 -2.36
C LEU A 93 5.66 -11.21 -2.04
N HIS A 94 5.19 -11.25 -0.79
CA HIS A 94 4.12 -12.18 -0.43
C HIS A 94 2.84 -11.93 -1.23
N ALA A 95 2.47 -10.67 -1.46
CA ALA A 95 1.29 -10.33 -2.23
C ALA A 95 1.37 -10.80 -3.69
N ILE A 96 2.54 -10.64 -4.34
CA ILE A 96 2.72 -11.06 -5.73
C ILE A 96 2.94 -12.57 -5.89
N GLU A 97 3.53 -13.23 -4.88
CA GLU A 97 3.85 -14.66 -4.92
C GLU A 97 2.68 -15.55 -4.48
N THR A 98 1.66 -14.98 -3.81
CA THR A 98 0.50 -15.72 -3.30
C THR A 98 -0.70 -15.55 -4.25
N PRO A 99 -1.02 -16.55 -5.10
CA PRO A 99 -2.03 -16.38 -6.14
C PRO A 99 -3.44 -16.09 -5.59
N SER A 100 -3.76 -16.60 -4.40
CA SER A 100 -5.04 -16.36 -3.74
C SER A 100 -5.25 -14.91 -3.27
N MET A 101 -4.18 -14.10 -3.20
CA MET A 101 -4.30 -12.69 -2.85
C MET A 101 -4.81 -11.83 -4.02
N ASN A 102 -4.81 -12.35 -5.26
CA ASN A 102 -5.29 -11.62 -6.45
C ASN A 102 -4.64 -10.24 -6.60
N PHE A 103 -3.32 -10.16 -6.40
CA PHE A 103 -2.59 -8.91 -6.57
C PHE A 103 -2.78 -8.36 -7.99
N PRO A 104 -3.10 -7.06 -8.15
CA PRO A 104 -3.45 -6.47 -9.43
C PRO A 104 -2.29 -6.59 -10.43
N LYS A 105 -2.65 -6.81 -11.69
CA LYS A 105 -1.70 -6.91 -12.80
C LYS A 105 -1.81 -5.67 -13.68
N PRO A 106 -0.70 -5.23 -14.30
CA PRO A 106 -0.72 -4.16 -15.27
C PRO A 106 -1.82 -4.37 -16.32
N PRO A 107 -2.44 -3.28 -16.82
CA PRO A 107 -3.31 -3.40 -17.97
C PRO A 107 -2.52 -3.98 -19.16
N PRO A 108 -3.16 -4.82 -20.00
CA PRO A 108 -2.51 -5.39 -21.16
C PRO A 108 -2.02 -4.27 -22.10
N PRO A 109 -0.96 -4.53 -22.89
CA PRO A 109 -0.54 -3.58 -23.91
C PRO A 109 -1.68 -3.29 -24.89
N PRO A 110 -1.75 -2.08 -25.48
CA PRO A 110 -2.76 -1.77 -26.48
C PRO A 110 -2.65 -2.76 -27.65
N PRO A 111 -3.78 -3.21 -28.21
CA PRO A 111 -3.75 -4.02 -29.42
C PRO A 111 -3.10 -3.20 -30.54
N ASN A 112 -1.99 -3.70 -31.09
CA ASN A 112 -1.21 -3.18 -32.23
C ASN A 112 -0.01 -2.24 -31.93
N VAL A 113 0.86 -2.62 -30.99
CA VAL A 113 2.30 -2.30 -31.05
C VAL A 113 3.04 -3.50 -31.63
#